data_AF-A0A9D7H3F2-F1
#
_entry.id   AF-A0A9D7H3F2-F1
#
_cell.length_a   1.000
_cell.length_b   1.000
_cell.length_c   1.000
_cell.angle_alpha   90.00
_cell.angle_beta   90.00
_cell.angle_gamma   90.00
#
_symmetry.space_group_name_H-M   'P 1'
#
loop_
_entity.id
_entity.type
_entity.pdbx_description
1 polymer ?
#
loop_
_entity_poly.entity_id
_entity_poly.type
_entity_poly.pdbx_seq_one_letter_code
_entity_poly.pdbx_strand_id
1 'polypeptide(L)'
;MSLDAAAPLADSPFAMVQRIDIVPPTQERFGNPTPLGLLGLAIACGALLPIAFGWVAPAHFTAALKTAAVFSLLFGGGCQLVAGLMLFGNKNVYGGTVFTAFSFNWAVTAWSLWSVANGQTPDHTTALATEVVLLVIFLFLTYGFGFFAKLLFLFLLDVDLLFVFRIVRSATHTRAMDMPIALATLALLGISLWIALGSLLNPLAGKVLFPIGAPLFAAPKKESFDWSVRRAIFDVLYAHWQKSAFREMSLEALSSATKDKVGGKDLTPDLYYLSEFGYVKLTAPDGDPHGVLSARLTAQGIDIHEQWVLHKYAPAGPLAH
;
A
#
# COMPACT_ATOMS: atom_id res chain seq x y z
N MET A 1 9.26 41.69 -61.92
CA MET A 1 9.24 42.80 -60.95
C MET A 1 8.61 42.28 -59.66
N SER A 2 9.39 42.30 -58.56
CA SER A 2 9.04 41.98 -57.15
C SER A 2 8.73 40.50 -56.83
N LEU A 3 9.56 39.73 -56.11
CA LEU A 3 10.10 39.78 -54.71
C LEU A 3 9.11 39.34 -53.61
N ASP A 4 9.48 38.22 -52.97
CA ASP A 4 9.45 37.81 -51.54
C ASP A 4 8.23 38.04 -50.63
N ALA A 5 7.80 36.97 -49.91
CA ALA A 5 8.11 36.78 -48.47
C ALA A 5 7.30 35.63 -47.78
N ALA A 6 8.05 34.74 -47.12
CA ALA A 6 7.86 33.99 -45.85
C ALA A 6 6.48 33.51 -45.33
N ALA A 7 6.48 32.26 -44.82
CA ALA A 7 5.48 31.62 -43.96
C ALA A 7 5.42 32.21 -42.53
N PRO A 8 4.42 31.80 -41.72
CA PRO A 8 4.79 31.09 -40.49
C PRO A 8 3.89 29.88 -40.12
N LEU A 9 4.57 28.92 -39.49
CA LEU A 9 4.04 27.82 -38.67
C LEU A 9 3.36 28.36 -37.39
N ALA A 10 2.17 27.85 -37.04
CA ALA A 10 1.70 27.72 -35.66
C ALA A 10 0.40 26.89 -35.60
N ASP A 11 0.49 25.70 -35.02
CA ASP A 11 -0.47 25.12 -34.05
C ASP A 11 -0.17 23.62 -33.91
N SER A 12 0.91 23.33 -33.18
CA SER A 12 1.13 21.99 -32.62
C SER A 12 0.43 21.96 -31.26
N PRO A 13 -0.64 21.16 -31.07
CA PRO A 13 -1.12 20.88 -29.74
C PRO A 13 -0.02 20.09 -29.04
N PHE A 14 0.44 20.59 -27.89
CA PHE A 14 1.29 19.85 -26.97
C PHE A 14 0.67 18.47 -26.76
N ALA A 15 1.26 17.46 -27.41
CA ALA A 15 0.95 16.07 -27.19
C ALA A 15 1.33 15.78 -25.74
N MET A 16 0.32 15.84 -24.87
CA MET A 16 0.39 15.41 -23.48
C MET A 16 0.88 13.97 -23.51
N VAL A 17 2.13 13.75 -23.10
CA VAL A 17 2.75 12.43 -23.00
C VAL A 17 1.80 11.54 -22.19
N GLN A 18 1.10 10.64 -22.86
CA GLN A 18 0.23 9.69 -22.19
C GLN A 18 1.13 8.72 -21.43
N ARG A 19 0.90 8.65 -20.12
CA ARG A 19 1.51 7.67 -19.24
C ARG A 19 1.08 6.27 -19.71
N ILE A 20 2.01 5.54 -20.31
CA ILE A 20 1.80 4.14 -20.70
C ILE A 20 2.60 3.29 -19.73
N ASP A 21 1.90 2.81 -18.70
CA ASP A 21 2.46 1.86 -17.76
C ASP A 21 2.28 0.43 -18.32
N ILE A 22 3.37 -0.26 -18.69
CA ILE A 22 3.35 -1.66 -19.21
C ILE A 22 2.84 -2.66 -18.17
N VAL A 23 2.99 -2.31 -16.90
CA VAL A 23 2.23 -2.89 -15.81
C VAL A 23 1.29 -1.78 -15.41
N PRO A 24 -0.04 -1.91 -15.56
CA PRO A 24 -0.92 -0.86 -15.07
C PRO A 24 -0.52 -0.62 -13.62
N PRO A 25 -0.16 0.61 -13.19
CA PRO A 25 -0.13 0.90 -11.79
C PRO A 25 -1.49 0.38 -11.35
N THR A 26 -1.50 -0.42 -10.31
CA THR A 26 -2.71 -0.46 -9.51
C THR A 26 -2.80 0.95 -8.97
N GLN A 27 -3.31 1.88 -9.80
CA GLN A 27 -3.54 3.25 -9.43
C GLN A 27 -4.57 3.08 -8.34
N GLU A 28 -4.10 3.20 -7.11
CA GLU A 28 -4.94 3.12 -5.95
C GLU A 28 -6.08 4.10 -6.21
N ARG A 29 -7.30 3.57 -6.28
CA ARG A 29 -8.49 4.34 -6.66
C ARG A 29 -8.70 5.48 -5.65
N PHE A 30 -8.27 5.25 -4.43
CA PHE A 30 -8.32 6.17 -3.32
C PHE A 30 -6.91 6.42 -2.79
N GLY A 31 -6.68 7.58 -2.17
CA GLY A 31 -5.46 7.79 -1.38
C GLY A 31 -5.37 6.80 -0.22
N ASN A 32 -4.16 6.60 0.32
CA ASN A 32 -3.91 5.63 1.39
C ASN A 32 -4.88 5.86 2.58
N PRO A 33 -5.83 4.94 2.81
CA PRO A 33 -6.86 5.15 3.82
C PRO A 33 -6.50 4.53 5.18
N THR A 34 -5.39 3.79 5.29
CA THR A 34 -4.92 3.18 6.54
C THR A 34 -4.80 4.17 7.70
N PRO A 35 -4.29 5.41 7.53
CA PRO A 35 -4.21 6.37 8.61
C PRO A 35 -5.57 6.74 9.19
N LEU A 36 -6.62 6.84 8.34
CA LEU A 36 -7.97 7.15 8.79
C LEU A 36 -8.49 6.06 9.75
N GLY A 37 -8.34 4.79 9.36
CA GLY A 37 -8.77 3.67 10.20
C GLY A 37 -8.03 3.61 11.54
N LEU A 38 -6.71 3.83 11.53
CA LEU A 38 -5.88 3.80 12.73
C LEU A 38 -6.08 5.01 13.66
N LEU A 39 -6.32 6.21 13.11
CA LEU A 39 -6.72 7.37 13.92
C LEU A 39 -8.07 7.13 14.59
N GLY A 40 -9.04 6.58 13.85
CA GLY A 40 -10.34 6.22 14.38
C GLY A 40 -10.23 5.22 15.53
N LEU A 41 -9.39 4.20 15.36
CA LEU A 41 -9.06 3.25 16.43
C LEU A 41 -8.46 3.94 17.66
N ALA A 42 -7.43 4.79 17.48
CA ALA A 42 -6.77 5.47 18.59
C ALA A 42 -7.77 6.32 19.41
N ILE A 43 -8.67 7.03 18.73
CA ILE A 43 -9.73 7.83 19.37
C ILE A 43 -10.69 6.93 20.16
N ALA A 44 -11.12 5.80 19.57
CA ALA A 44 -12.03 4.87 20.25
C ALA A 44 -11.38 4.21 21.47
N CYS A 45 -10.12 3.75 21.37
CA CYS A 45 -9.35 3.26 22.51
C CYS A 45 -9.21 4.34 23.59
N GLY A 46 -8.91 5.58 23.21
CA GLY A 46 -8.80 6.71 24.14
C GLY A 46 -10.08 6.97 24.92
N ALA A 47 -11.25 6.83 24.27
CA ALA A 47 -12.55 6.96 24.91
C ALA A 47 -12.83 5.83 25.94
N LEU A 48 -12.22 4.65 25.79
CA LEU A 48 -12.37 3.54 26.73
C LEU A 48 -11.45 3.64 27.95
N LEU A 49 -10.29 4.30 27.83
CA LEU A 49 -9.29 4.33 28.90
C LEU A 49 -9.80 4.86 30.25
N PRO A 50 -10.59 5.96 30.33
CA PRO A 50 -11.11 6.42 31.62
C PRO A 50 -11.98 5.38 32.33
N ILE A 51 -12.73 4.59 31.56
CA ILE A 51 -13.54 3.48 32.09
C ILE A 51 -12.63 2.33 32.52
N ALA A 52 -11.68 1.93 31.67
CA ALA A 52 -10.79 0.80 31.91
C ALA A 52 -9.87 1.01 33.14
N PHE A 53 -9.40 2.24 33.36
CA PHE A 53 -8.60 2.60 34.54
C PHE A 53 -9.42 2.99 35.76
N GLY A 54 -10.76 2.98 35.67
CA GLY A 54 -11.63 3.33 36.79
C GLY A 54 -11.58 4.81 37.20
N TRP A 55 -11.22 5.72 36.30
CA TRP A 55 -11.18 7.16 36.55
C TRP A 55 -12.57 7.82 36.55
N VAL A 56 -13.59 7.10 36.06
CA VAL A 56 -14.97 7.59 36.04
C VAL A 56 -15.62 7.37 37.40
N ALA A 57 -16.08 8.46 38.03
CA ALA A 57 -16.84 8.39 39.27
C ALA A 57 -18.15 7.59 39.09
N PRO A 58 -18.61 6.83 40.10
CA PRO A 58 -19.80 5.99 39.99
C PRO A 58 -21.05 6.73 39.49
N ALA A 59 -21.26 7.98 39.92
CA ALA A 59 -22.39 8.82 39.50
C ALA A 59 -22.40 9.15 38.00
N HIS A 60 -21.26 9.05 37.32
CA HIS A 60 -21.10 9.37 35.90
C HIS A 60 -20.85 8.13 35.03
N PHE A 61 -20.84 6.93 35.61
CA PHE A 61 -20.49 5.70 34.90
C PHE A 61 -21.39 5.44 33.69
N THR A 62 -22.70 5.57 33.85
CA THR A 62 -23.68 5.42 32.76
C THR A 62 -23.45 6.43 31.63
N ALA A 63 -23.13 7.69 31.97
CA ALA A 63 -22.85 8.71 30.97
C ALA A 63 -21.56 8.39 30.20
N ALA A 64 -20.51 7.96 30.90
CA ALA A 64 -19.26 7.56 30.28
C ALA A 64 -19.44 6.38 29.31
N LEU A 65 -20.23 5.37 29.67
CA LEU A 65 -20.53 4.25 28.76
C LEU A 65 -21.23 4.72 27.48
N LYS A 66 -22.22 5.62 27.58
CA LYS A 66 -22.92 6.19 26.41
C LYS A 66 -21.97 7.01 25.53
N THR A 67 -21.13 7.84 26.14
CA THR A 67 -20.12 8.62 25.41
C THR A 67 -19.12 7.71 24.71
N ALA A 68 -18.58 6.71 25.41
CA ALA A 68 -17.65 5.76 24.84
C ALA A 68 -18.28 4.93 23.71
N ALA A 69 -19.57 4.60 23.81
CA ALA A 69 -20.30 3.94 22.74
C ALA A 69 -20.34 4.78 21.44
N VAL A 70 -20.56 6.10 21.55
CA VAL A 70 -20.57 7.00 20.39
C VAL A 70 -19.19 7.07 19.73
N PHE A 71 -18.12 7.25 20.51
CA PHE A 71 -16.75 7.26 19.96
C PHE A 71 -16.36 5.93 19.35
N SER A 72 -16.73 4.82 20.01
CA SER A 72 -16.53 3.46 19.51
C SER A 72 -17.23 3.26 18.17
N LEU A 73 -18.46 3.75 18.00
CA LEU A 73 -19.21 3.57 16.75
C LEU A 73 -18.68 4.46 15.62
N LEU A 74 -18.52 5.75 15.87
CA LEU A 74 -18.19 6.72 14.82
C LEU A 74 -16.72 6.66 14.41
N PHE A 75 -15.81 6.57 15.38
CA PHE A 75 -14.38 6.56 15.11
C PHE A 75 -13.83 5.13 15.02
N GLY A 76 -14.15 4.28 15.99
CA GLY A 76 -13.73 2.87 15.96
C GLY A 76 -14.36 2.11 14.79
N GLY A 77 -15.68 2.23 14.63
CA GLY A 77 -16.44 1.63 13.55
C GLY A 77 -16.32 2.41 12.24
N GLY A 78 -16.87 3.63 12.21
CA GLY A 78 -17.05 4.41 10.99
C GLY A 78 -15.77 4.69 10.21
N CYS A 79 -14.71 5.21 10.87
CA CYS A 79 -13.44 5.47 10.18
C CYS A 79 -12.82 4.19 9.62
N GLN A 80 -12.90 3.08 10.35
CA GLN A 80 -12.37 1.80 9.89
C GLN A 80 -13.21 1.19 8.78
N LEU A 81 -14.53 1.36 8.78
CA LEU A 81 -15.40 0.92 7.70
C LEU A 81 -15.01 1.62 6.39
N VAL A 82 -14.93 2.94 6.43
CA VAL A 82 -14.53 3.76 5.28
C VAL A 82 -13.14 3.35 4.80
N ALA A 83 -12.19 3.20 5.73
CA ALA A 83 -10.84 2.78 5.38
C ALA A 83 -10.80 1.39 4.74
N GLY A 84 -11.52 0.42 5.30
CA GLY A 84 -11.59 -0.94 4.78
C GLY A 84 -12.22 -1.03 3.39
N LEU A 85 -13.31 -0.28 3.16
CA LEU A 85 -13.94 -0.21 1.83
C LEU A 85 -13.02 0.44 0.79
N MET A 86 -12.30 1.50 1.16
CA MET A 86 -11.30 2.13 0.29
C MET A 86 -10.13 1.17 0.00
N LEU A 87 -9.70 0.35 0.97
CA LEU A 87 -8.65 -0.66 0.77
C LEU A 87 -9.09 -1.76 -0.19
N PHE A 88 -10.34 -2.24 -0.11
CA PHE A 88 -10.88 -3.13 -1.13
C PHE A 88 -10.91 -2.46 -2.51
N GLY A 89 -11.28 -1.18 -2.58
CA GLY A 89 -11.19 -0.38 -3.81
C GLY A 89 -9.77 -0.25 -4.36
N ASN A 90 -8.78 -0.21 -3.49
CA ASN A 90 -7.35 -0.22 -3.82
C ASN A 90 -6.79 -1.63 -4.06
N LYS A 91 -7.65 -2.67 -4.10
CA LYS A 91 -7.29 -4.08 -4.27
C LYS A 91 -6.37 -4.62 -3.15
N ASN A 92 -6.31 -3.94 -2.02
CA ASN A 92 -5.67 -4.44 -0.81
C ASN A 92 -6.68 -5.26 -0.02
N VAL A 93 -6.85 -6.52 -0.42
CA VAL A 93 -7.78 -7.47 0.22
C VAL A 93 -7.45 -7.65 1.70
N TYR A 94 -6.17 -7.73 2.03
CA TYR A 94 -5.72 -7.99 3.38
C TYR A 94 -6.12 -6.88 4.36
N GLY A 95 -5.72 -5.64 4.04
CA GLY A 95 -6.09 -4.48 4.84
C GLY A 95 -7.60 -4.22 4.83
N GLY A 96 -8.26 -4.40 3.68
CA GLY A 96 -9.71 -4.26 3.55
C GLY A 96 -10.48 -5.18 4.50
N THR A 97 -10.13 -6.47 4.54
CA THR A 97 -10.74 -7.44 5.46
C THR A 97 -10.50 -7.07 6.92
N VAL A 98 -9.28 -6.70 7.29
CA VAL A 98 -8.92 -6.37 8.67
C VAL A 98 -9.72 -5.16 9.17
N PHE A 99 -9.68 -4.04 8.45
CA PHE A 99 -10.37 -2.80 8.88
C PHE A 99 -11.89 -2.95 8.86
N THR A 100 -12.47 -3.66 7.90
CA THR A 100 -13.93 -3.90 7.90
C THR A 100 -14.36 -4.82 9.03
N ALA A 101 -13.63 -5.90 9.31
CA ALA A 101 -13.94 -6.79 10.44
C ALA A 101 -13.85 -6.05 11.79
N PHE A 102 -12.78 -5.27 12.00
CA PHE A 102 -12.66 -4.45 13.20
C PHE A 102 -13.75 -3.39 13.31
N SER A 103 -14.16 -2.77 12.21
CA SER A 103 -15.26 -1.82 12.21
C SER A 103 -16.53 -2.42 12.82
N PHE A 104 -16.92 -3.63 12.38
CA PHE A 104 -18.08 -4.31 12.93
C PHE A 104 -17.87 -4.75 14.38
N ASN A 105 -16.66 -5.17 14.75
CA ASN A 105 -16.33 -5.45 16.15
C ASN A 105 -16.47 -4.21 17.05
N TRP A 106 -16.11 -3.03 16.55
CA TRP A 106 -16.34 -1.75 17.22
C TRP A 106 -17.81 -1.37 17.29
N ALA A 107 -18.62 -1.68 16.27
CA ALA A 107 -20.06 -1.50 16.33
C ALA A 107 -20.71 -2.40 17.39
N VAL A 108 -20.28 -3.66 17.50
CA VAL A 108 -20.71 -4.57 18.58
C VAL A 108 -20.27 -4.05 19.96
N THR A 109 -19.05 -3.51 20.06
CA THR A 109 -18.55 -2.88 21.30
C THR A 109 -19.41 -1.67 21.69
N ALA A 110 -19.71 -0.78 20.73
CA ALA A 110 -20.56 0.37 20.94
C ALA A 110 -21.97 -0.03 21.40
N TRP A 111 -22.58 -1.00 20.73
CA TRP A 111 -23.87 -1.56 21.12
C TRP A 111 -23.81 -2.15 22.54
N SER A 112 -22.78 -2.92 22.87
CA SER A 112 -22.62 -3.53 24.20
C SER A 112 -22.53 -2.47 25.31
N LEU A 113 -21.74 -1.42 25.10
CA LEU A 113 -21.62 -0.30 26.05
C LEU A 113 -22.95 0.43 26.22
N TRP A 114 -23.66 0.68 25.11
CA TRP A 114 -24.97 1.30 25.12
C TRP A 114 -26.00 0.43 25.86
N SER A 115 -26.04 -0.87 25.61
CA SER A 115 -26.94 -1.81 26.29
C SER A 115 -26.71 -1.81 27.79
N VAL A 116 -25.45 -1.93 28.25
CA VAL A 116 -25.11 -1.87 29.68
C VAL A 116 -25.52 -0.55 30.30
N ALA A 117 -25.33 0.57 29.60
CA ALA A 117 -25.76 1.88 30.07
C ALA A 117 -27.29 2.02 30.21
N ASN A 118 -28.07 1.18 29.54
CA ASN A 118 -29.53 1.13 29.63
C ASN A 118 -30.04 -0.06 30.47
N GLY A 119 -29.17 -0.67 31.29
CA GLY A 119 -29.53 -1.76 32.20
C GLY A 119 -29.73 -3.12 31.51
N GLN A 120 -29.34 -3.25 30.24
CA GLN A 120 -29.37 -4.51 29.51
C GLN A 120 -27.99 -5.16 29.53
N THR A 121 -27.93 -6.48 29.69
CA THR A 121 -26.68 -7.23 29.66
C THR A 121 -26.63 -8.09 28.39
N PRO A 122 -25.66 -7.85 27.48
CA PRO A 122 -25.43 -8.77 26.37
C PRO A 122 -25.19 -10.19 26.88
N ASP A 123 -25.69 -11.19 26.14
CA ASP A 123 -25.50 -12.60 26.53
C ASP A 123 -24.02 -12.96 26.57
N HIS A 124 -23.57 -13.38 27.75
CA HIS A 124 -22.16 -13.67 28.01
C HIS A 124 -21.66 -14.89 27.21
N THR A 125 -22.49 -15.91 27.04
CA THR A 125 -22.10 -17.15 26.36
C THR A 125 -21.84 -16.90 24.88
N THR A 126 -22.74 -16.17 24.22
CA THR A 126 -22.63 -15.78 22.82
C THR A 126 -21.44 -14.84 22.60
N ALA A 127 -21.23 -13.88 23.51
CA ALA A 127 -20.09 -12.97 23.45
C ALA A 127 -18.76 -13.73 23.54
N LEU A 128 -18.61 -14.63 24.53
CA LEU A 128 -17.40 -15.44 24.70
C LEU A 128 -17.14 -16.35 23.49
N ALA A 129 -18.16 -17.04 22.98
CA ALA A 129 -18.01 -17.89 21.80
C ALA A 129 -17.54 -17.08 20.57
N THR A 130 -18.08 -15.87 20.41
CA THR A 130 -17.69 -14.95 19.33
C THR A 130 -16.25 -14.46 19.50
N GLU A 131 -15.84 -14.09 20.72
CA GLU A 131 -14.46 -13.67 21.04
C GLU A 131 -13.44 -14.78 20.72
N VAL A 132 -13.75 -16.04 21.01
CA VAL A 132 -12.89 -17.19 20.69
C VAL A 132 -12.72 -17.35 19.17
N VAL A 133 -13.81 -17.24 18.40
CA VAL A 133 -13.74 -17.31 16.93
C VAL A 133 -12.93 -16.14 16.36
N LEU A 134 -13.16 -14.92 16.87
CA LEU A 134 -12.40 -13.74 16.46
C LEU A 134 -10.91 -13.90 16.76
N LEU A 135 -10.54 -14.44 17.92
CA LEU A 135 -9.13 -14.72 18.25
C LEU A 135 -8.49 -15.65 17.20
N VAL A 136 -9.16 -16.75 16.83
CA VAL A 136 -8.62 -17.66 15.81
C VAL A 136 -8.41 -16.93 14.49
N ILE A 137 -9.38 -16.13 14.05
CA ILE A 137 -9.25 -15.34 12.81
C ILE A 137 -8.09 -14.35 12.90
N PHE A 138 -7.99 -13.62 14.02
CA PHE A 138 -6.94 -12.60 14.18
C PHE A 138 -5.55 -13.21 14.29
N LEU A 139 -5.36 -14.38 14.88
CA LEU A 139 -4.05 -15.07 14.86
C LEU A 139 -3.55 -15.33 13.43
N PHE A 140 -4.44 -15.74 12.52
CA PHE A 140 -4.09 -15.88 11.09
C PHE A 140 -3.77 -14.53 10.43
N LEU A 141 -4.49 -13.47 10.82
CA LEU A 141 -4.22 -12.12 10.34
C LEU A 141 -2.93 -11.52 10.92
N THR A 142 -2.57 -11.85 12.15
CA THR A 142 -1.31 -11.43 12.78
C THR A 142 -0.13 -12.03 12.03
N TYR A 143 -0.21 -13.32 11.68
CA TYR A 143 0.81 -13.98 10.89
C TYR A 143 1.07 -13.28 9.54
N GLY A 144 0.02 -12.94 8.78
CA GLY A 144 0.22 -12.29 7.49
C GLY A 144 0.77 -10.87 7.59
N PHE A 145 0.45 -10.11 8.66
CA PHE A 145 1.08 -8.80 8.91
C PHE A 145 2.60 -8.87 9.12
N GLY A 146 3.13 -10.04 9.52
CA GLY A 146 4.56 -10.28 9.60
C GLY A 146 5.30 -10.10 8.26
N PHE A 147 4.61 -10.23 7.12
CA PHE A 147 5.20 -9.97 5.79
C PHE A 147 5.18 -8.49 5.38
N PHE A 148 4.51 -7.60 6.13
CA PHE A 148 4.36 -6.19 5.77
C PHE A 148 5.27 -5.26 6.59
N ALA A 149 5.14 -5.27 7.92
CA ALA A 149 5.96 -4.44 8.80
C ALA A 149 5.95 -4.98 10.23
N LYS A 150 7.09 -4.88 10.93
CA LYS A 150 7.21 -5.29 12.33
C LYS A 150 6.19 -4.61 13.25
N LEU A 151 5.95 -3.30 13.07
CA LEU A 151 5.01 -2.58 13.94
C LEU A 151 3.55 -2.96 13.66
N LEU A 152 3.19 -3.31 12.42
CA LEU A 152 1.86 -3.85 12.10
C LEU A 152 1.65 -5.24 12.70
N PHE A 153 2.68 -6.08 12.70
CA PHE A 153 2.65 -7.37 13.39
C PHE A 153 2.46 -7.18 14.90
N LEU A 154 3.23 -6.29 15.54
CA LEU A 154 3.10 -6.00 16.97
C LEU A 154 1.73 -5.42 17.32
N PHE A 155 1.19 -4.56 16.46
CA PHE A 155 -0.14 -4.00 16.59
C PHE A 155 -1.22 -5.08 16.63
N LEU A 156 -1.20 -6.04 15.70
CA LEU A 156 -2.17 -7.14 15.68
C LEU A 156 -1.92 -8.17 16.80
N LEU A 157 -0.67 -8.41 17.16
CA LEU A 157 -0.33 -9.25 18.31
C LEU A 157 -0.90 -8.68 19.62
N ASP A 158 -0.88 -7.37 19.80
CA ASP A 158 -1.50 -6.70 20.94
C ASP A 158 -3.03 -6.87 20.95
N VAL A 159 -3.68 -6.88 19.77
CA VAL A 159 -5.10 -7.25 19.65
C VAL A 159 -5.31 -8.71 20.08
N ASP A 160 -4.48 -9.65 19.63
CA ASP A 160 -4.60 -11.06 20.02
C ASP A 160 -4.49 -11.22 21.54
N LEU A 161 -3.51 -10.54 22.16
CA LEU A 161 -3.35 -10.52 23.62
C LEU A 161 -4.59 -9.93 24.31
N LEU A 162 -5.16 -8.85 23.77
CA LEU A 162 -6.38 -8.26 24.29
C LEU A 162 -7.56 -9.25 24.25
N PHE A 163 -7.73 -10.00 23.16
CA PHE A 163 -8.73 -11.07 23.09
C PHE A 163 -8.46 -12.19 24.09
N VAL A 164 -7.21 -12.64 24.23
CA VAL A 164 -6.83 -13.65 25.22
C VAL A 164 -7.19 -13.19 26.62
N PHE A 165 -6.84 -11.97 27.02
CA PHE A 165 -7.18 -11.45 28.36
C PHE A 165 -8.69 -11.35 28.58
N ARG A 166 -9.45 -10.92 27.56
CA ARG A 166 -10.92 -10.89 27.62
C ARG A 166 -11.52 -12.28 27.76
N ILE A 167 -11.06 -13.26 26.98
CA ILE A 167 -11.52 -14.64 27.04
C ILE A 167 -11.21 -15.25 28.41
N VAL A 168 -10.00 -15.06 28.94
CA VAL A 168 -9.61 -15.55 30.28
C VAL A 168 -10.49 -14.90 31.34
N ARG A 169 -10.73 -13.58 31.26
CA ARG A 169 -11.63 -12.86 32.16
C ARG A 169 -13.04 -13.44 32.13
N SER A 170 -13.60 -13.63 30.94
CA SER A 170 -14.95 -14.13 30.72
C SER A 170 -15.10 -15.59 31.19
N ALA A 171 -14.11 -16.44 30.93
CA ALA A 171 -14.15 -17.85 31.30
C ALA A 171 -13.92 -18.11 32.80
N THR A 172 -13.10 -17.28 33.46
CA THR A 172 -12.74 -17.48 34.89
C THR A 172 -13.44 -16.52 35.84
N HIS A 173 -14.14 -15.52 35.31
CA HIS A 173 -14.74 -14.40 36.06
C HIS A 173 -13.77 -13.63 36.97
N THR A 174 -12.45 -13.74 36.71
CA THR A 174 -11.42 -13.05 37.48
C THR A 174 -11.34 -11.57 37.13
N ARG A 175 -11.04 -10.72 38.11
CA ARG A 175 -10.70 -9.30 37.88
C ARG A 175 -9.22 -9.07 37.58
N ALA A 176 -8.38 -10.11 37.70
CA ALA A 176 -6.94 -9.99 37.45
C ALA A 176 -6.61 -9.54 36.02
N MET A 177 -7.51 -9.77 35.07
CA MET A 177 -7.35 -9.39 33.66
C MET A 177 -7.79 -7.95 33.35
N ASP A 178 -8.41 -7.22 34.29
CA ASP A 178 -8.88 -5.85 34.05
C ASP A 178 -7.72 -4.90 33.71
N MET A 179 -6.62 -4.96 34.48
CA MET A 179 -5.44 -4.12 34.24
C MET A 179 -4.66 -4.52 32.96
N PRO A 180 -4.39 -5.81 32.68
CA PRO A 180 -3.86 -6.23 31.37
C PRO A 180 -4.68 -5.74 30.18
N ILE A 181 -6.02 -5.80 30.24
CA ILE A 181 -6.89 -5.30 29.17
C ILE A 181 -6.73 -3.77 29.01
N ALA A 182 -6.68 -3.03 30.12
CA ALA A 182 -6.48 -1.57 30.09
C ALA A 182 -5.12 -1.20 29.47
N LEU A 183 -4.06 -1.91 29.84
CA LEU A 183 -2.71 -1.70 29.31
C LEU A 183 -2.60 -2.06 27.83
N ALA A 184 -3.19 -3.18 27.39
CA ALA A 184 -3.26 -3.53 25.97
C ALA A 184 -4.06 -2.48 25.19
N THR A 185 -5.17 -1.97 25.74
CA THR A 185 -5.94 -0.89 25.10
C THR A 185 -5.11 0.40 24.94
N LEU A 186 -4.28 0.73 25.94
CA LEU A 186 -3.36 1.86 25.87
C LEU A 186 -2.22 1.63 24.86
N ALA A 187 -1.68 0.43 24.79
CA ALA A 187 -0.68 0.04 23.81
C ALA A 187 -1.24 0.12 22.38
N LEU A 188 -2.43 -0.41 22.14
CA LEU A 188 -3.15 -0.28 20.86
C LEU A 188 -3.34 1.18 20.46
N LEU A 189 -3.74 2.05 21.38
CA LEU A 189 -3.85 3.49 21.13
C LEU A 189 -2.51 4.06 20.67
N GLY A 190 -1.44 3.82 21.43
CA GLY A 190 -0.12 4.35 21.15
C GLY A 190 0.43 3.87 19.81
N ILE A 191 0.36 2.57 19.55
CA ILE A 191 0.88 1.95 18.32
C ILE A 191 0.05 2.40 17.10
N SER A 192 -1.28 2.40 17.19
CA SER A 192 -2.14 2.85 16.08
C SER A 192 -1.91 4.31 15.73
N LEU A 193 -1.80 5.18 16.74
CA LEU A 193 -1.50 6.60 16.54
C LEU A 193 -0.12 6.78 15.91
N TRP A 194 0.89 6.04 16.38
CA TRP A 194 2.24 6.09 15.82
C TRP A 194 2.28 5.71 14.34
N ILE A 195 1.65 4.58 13.97
CA ILE A 195 1.57 4.12 12.57
C ILE A 195 0.80 5.13 11.71
N ALA A 196 -0.30 5.67 12.22
CA ALA A 196 -1.11 6.64 11.48
C ALA A 196 -0.34 7.93 11.21
N LEU A 197 0.31 8.48 12.23
CA LEU A 197 1.13 9.68 12.11
C LEU A 197 2.32 9.45 11.19
N GLY A 198 3.00 8.31 11.28
CA GLY A 198 4.08 7.97 10.35
C GLY A 198 3.63 7.85 8.91
N SER A 199 2.45 7.27 8.68
CA SER A 199 1.87 7.12 7.34
C SER A 199 1.45 8.45 6.72
N LEU A 200 1.13 9.46 7.53
CA LEU A 200 0.78 10.80 7.06
C LEU A 200 2.00 11.73 6.96
N LEU A 201 2.86 11.75 7.98
CA LEU A 201 3.93 12.73 8.12
C LEU A 201 5.22 12.32 7.40
N ASN A 202 5.56 11.04 7.31
CA ASN A 202 6.78 10.63 6.61
C ASN A 202 6.76 11.03 5.12
N PRO A 203 5.66 10.82 4.37
CA PRO A 203 5.58 11.27 2.98
C PRO A 203 5.64 12.79 2.84
N LEU A 204 4.97 13.54 3.74
CA LEU A 204 4.99 15.00 3.73
C LEU A 204 6.38 15.58 4.04
N ALA A 205 7.12 14.94 4.94
CA ALA A 205 8.46 15.37 5.33
C ALA A 205 9.56 14.92 4.34
N GLY A 206 9.24 14.01 3.40
CA GLY A 206 10.22 13.40 2.50
C GLY A 206 11.32 12.60 3.20
N LYS A 207 11.13 12.25 4.49
CA LYS A 207 12.06 11.46 5.30
C LYS A 207 11.30 10.70 6.39
N VAL A 208 11.92 9.64 6.91
CA VAL A 208 11.33 8.83 7.99
C VAL A 208 11.42 9.60 9.32
N LEU A 209 10.29 10.15 9.78
CA LEU A 209 10.14 10.73 11.11
C LEU A 209 9.69 9.68 12.13
N PHE A 210 8.74 8.84 11.74
CA PHE A 210 8.19 7.75 12.55
C PHE A 210 8.51 6.40 11.91
N PRO A 211 9.46 5.63 12.46
CA PRO A 211 9.77 4.31 11.93
C PRO A 211 8.60 3.34 12.17
N ILE A 212 8.17 2.66 11.11
CA ILE A 212 7.14 1.60 11.12
C ILE A 212 7.80 0.19 11.09
N GLY A 213 9.06 0.12 10.65
CA GLY A 213 9.87 -1.10 10.62
C GLY A 213 9.70 -1.92 9.34
N ALA A 214 10.73 -2.72 9.03
CA ALA A 214 10.72 -3.66 7.92
C ALA A 214 9.84 -4.89 8.21
N PRO A 215 9.48 -5.70 7.18
CA PRO A 215 8.83 -6.99 7.38
C PRO A 215 9.59 -7.88 8.38
N LEU A 216 8.85 -8.62 9.20
CA LEU A 216 9.40 -9.60 10.13
C LEU A 216 9.76 -10.91 9.41
N PHE A 217 8.98 -11.27 8.38
CA PHE A 217 9.15 -12.48 7.60
C PHE A 217 9.63 -12.15 6.18
N ALA A 218 10.59 -12.92 5.68
CA ALA A 218 11.01 -12.85 4.29
C ALA A 218 10.12 -13.74 3.43
N ALA A 219 9.42 -13.15 2.46
CA ALA A 219 8.77 -13.94 1.42
C ALA A 219 9.80 -14.34 0.36
N PRO A 220 9.78 -15.59 -0.13
CA PRO A 220 10.60 -15.97 -1.28
C PRO A 220 10.24 -15.06 -2.45
N LYS A 221 11.27 -14.54 -3.13
CA LYS A 221 11.09 -13.66 -4.28
C LYS A 221 10.30 -14.42 -5.34
N LYS A 222 9.07 -14.00 -5.61
CA LYS A 222 8.26 -14.59 -6.69
C LYS A 222 9.08 -14.51 -7.97
N GLU A 223 9.20 -15.61 -8.70
CA GLU A 223 9.87 -15.62 -10.00
C GLU A 223 9.22 -14.54 -10.87
N SER A 224 9.97 -13.47 -11.07
CA SER A 224 9.56 -12.32 -11.85
C SER A 224 10.32 -12.35 -13.16
N PHE A 225 9.68 -11.87 -14.21
CA PHE A 225 10.31 -11.66 -15.51
C PHE A 225 11.65 -10.90 -15.36
N ASP A 226 12.73 -11.48 -15.89
CA ASP A 226 14.08 -10.89 -15.82
C ASP A 226 14.15 -9.67 -16.75
N TRP A 227 14.09 -8.47 -16.16
CA TRP A 227 14.15 -7.19 -16.88
C TRP A 227 15.56 -6.71 -17.24
N SER A 228 16.61 -7.45 -16.85
CA SER A 228 18.01 -7.03 -17.05
C SER A 228 18.32 -6.74 -18.52
N VAL A 229 17.88 -7.63 -19.43
CA VAL A 229 18.15 -7.52 -20.86
C VAL A 229 17.49 -6.28 -21.46
N ARG A 230 16.19 -6.09 -21.19
CA ARG A 230 15.43 -4.95 -21.71
C ARG A 230 15.97 -3.62 -21.19
N ARG A 231 16.36 -3.56 -19.92
CA ARG A 231 16.97 -2.36 -19.34
C ARG A 231 18.30 -2.02 -20.02
N ALA A 232 19.14 -3.03 -20.30
CA ALA A 232 20.38 -2.83 -21.04
C ALA A 232 20.11 -2.31 -22.47
N ILE A 233 19.12 -2.87 -23.18
CA ILE A 233 18.71 -2.41 -24.51
C ILE A 233 18.28 -0.93 -24.46
N PHE A 234 17.39 -0.57 -23.53
CA PHE A 234 16.93 0.81 -23.38
C PHE A 234 18.07 1.78 -23.07
N ASP A 235 18.96 1.44 -22.12
CA ASP A 235 20.10 2.30 -21.77
C ASP A 235 20.99 2.62 -22.97
N VAL A 236 21.31 1.60 -23.77
CA VAL A 236 22.18 1.74 -24.94
C VAL A 236 21.48 2.53 -26.04
N LEU A 237 20.23 2.19 -26.36
CA LEU A 237 19.49 2.91 -27.40
C LEU A 237 19.18 4.36 -27.00
N TYR A 238 18.95 4.64 -25.72
CA TYR A 238 18.76 6.01 -25.22
C TYR A 238 20.06 6.81 -25.31
N ALA A 239 21.20 6.24 -24.90
CA ALA A 239 22.51 6.89 -25.06
C ALA A 239 22.85 7.14 -26.54
N HIS A 240 22.44 6.24 -27.44
CA HIS A 240 22.55 6.44 -28.88
C HIS A 240 21.65 7.59 -29.35
N TRP A 241 20.37 7.60 -28.93
CA TRP A 241 19.42 8.65 -29.27
C TRP A 241 19.90 10.05 -28.82
N GLN A 242 20.47 10.18 -27.62
CA GLN A 242 21.02 11.46 -27.15
C GLN A 242 22.11 12.03 -28.09
N LYS A 243 22.86 11.16 -28.77
CA LYS A 243 23.96 11.54 -29.66
C LYS A 243 23.57 11.62 -31.13
N SER A 244 22.54 10.87 -31.53
CA SER A 244 22.22 10.59 -32.94
C SER A 244 20.74 10.79 -33.29
N ALA A 245 19.94 11.31 -32.35
CA ALA A 245 18.50 11.48 -32.46
C ALA A 245 17.80 10.17 -32.89
N PHE A 246 16.78 10.23 -33.75
CA PHE A 246 16.04 9.06 -34.22
C PHE A 246 16.76 8.22 -35.29
N ARG A 247 18.10 8.28 -35.37
CA ARG A 247 18.86 7.36 -36.22
C ARG A 247 18.83 5.95 -35.63
N GLU A 248 18.90 4.96 -36.52
CA GLU A 248 18.87 3.56 -36.16
C GLU A 248 20.26 3.03 -35.82
N MET A 249 20.32 2.17 -34.82
CA MET A 249 21.51 1.43 -34.44
C MET A 249 21.41 0.01 -35.01
N SER A 250 22.46 -0.46 -35.69
CA SER A 250 22.48 -1.84 -36.19
C SER A 250 22.43 -2.85 -35.04
N LEU A 251 21.85 -4.03 -35.28
CA LEU A 251 21.78 -5.09 -34.28
C LEU A 251 23.17 -5.50 -33.77
N GLU A 252 24.17 -5.51 -34.65
CA GLU A 252 25.57 -5.82 -34.33
C GLU A 252 26.16 -4.80 -33.35
N ALA A 253 25.94 -3.51 -33.61
CA ALA A 253 26.40 -2.43 -32.73
C ALA A 253 25.68 -2.46 -31.38
N LEU A 254 24.37 -2.73 -31.38
CA LEU A 254 23.57 -2.87 -30.16
C LEU A 254 24.02 -4.07 -29.32
N SER A 255 24.24 -5.21 -29.97
CA SER A 255 24.72 -6.45 -29.31
C SER A 255 26.11 -6.26 -28.71
N SER A 256 27.00 -5.57 -29.42
CA SER A 256 28.33 -5.22 -28.92
C SER A 256 28.26 -4.28 -27.71
N ALA A 257 27.46 -3.21 -27.80
CA ALA A 257 27.34 -2.21 -26.74
C ALA A 257 26.60 -2.72 -25.48
N THR A 258 25.78 -3.76 -25.62
CA THR A 258 25.06 -4.39 -24.49
C THR A 258 25.83 -5.58 -23.91
N LYS A 259 26.84 -6.11 -24.62
CA LYS A 259 27.56 -7.35 -24.27
C LYS A 259 27.99 -7.44 -22.81
N ASP A 260 28.55 -6.36 -22.26
CA ASP A 260 29.03 -6.32 -20.87
C ASP A 260 27.89 -6.37 -19.84
N LYS A 261 26.67 -5.96 -20.22
CA LYS A 261 25.48 -5.93 -19.35
C LYS A 261 24.64 -7.21 -19.41
N VAL A 262 24.63 -7.90 -20.56
CA VAL A 262 23.75 -9.07 -20.81
C VAL A 262 24.49 -10.38 -21.05
N GLY A 263 25.82 -10.37 -21.07
CA GLY A 263 26.63 -11.59 -21.17
C GLY A 263 26.46 -12.34 -22.49
N GLY A 264 26.10 -11.65 -23.57
CA GLY A 264 25.93 -12.25 -24.91
C GLY A 264 24.61 -13.01 -25.12
N LYS A 265 23.59 -12.79 -24.28
CA LYS A 265 22.22 -13.25 -24.55
C LYS A 265 21.73 -12.72 -25.91
N ASP A 266 20.96 -13.54 -26.63
CA ASP A 266 20.27 -13.11 -27.85
C ASP A 266 19.24 -12.02 -27.52
N LEU A 267 19.37 -10.86 -28.17
CA LEU A 267 18.51 -9.70 -27.96
C LEU A 267 17.22 -9.79 -28.77
N THR A 268 17.16 -10.65 -29.78
CA THR A 268 16.08 -10.70 -30.77
C THR A 268 14.70 -10.87 -30.14
N PRO A 269 14.48 -11.81 -29.19
CA PRO A 269 13.17 -11.97 -28.55
C PRO A 269 12.72 -10.72 -27.78
N ASP A 270 13.67 -10.07 -27.11
CA ASP A 270 13.41 -8.87 -26.32
C ASP A 270 13.14 -7.63 -27.20
N LEU A 271 13.82 -7.53 -28.35
CA LEU A 271 13.58 -6.49 -29.32
C LEU A 271 12.19 -6.60 -29.94
N TYR A 272 11.77 -7.81 -30.33
CA TYR A 272 10.40 -8.04 -30.82
C TYR A 272 9.37 -7.74 -29.74
N TYR A 273 9.59 -8.23 -28.52
CA TYR A 273 8.73 -7.91 -27.39
C TYR A 273 8.58 -6.40 -27.20
N LEU A 274 9.68 -5.64 -27.14
CA LEU A 274 9.64 -4.18 -26.98
C LEU A 274 9.03 -3.45 -28.18
N SER A 275 9.14 -4.02 -29.38
CA SER A 275 8.51 -3.50 -30.60
C SER A 275 6.99 -3.65 -30.56
N GLU A 276 6.47 -4.78 -30.09
CA GLU A 276 5.01 -5.01 -29.95
C GLU A 276 4.36 -4.01 -28.98
N PHE A 277 5.08 -3.57 -27.95
CA PHE A 277 4.59 -2.50 -27.06
C PHE A 277 4.83 -1.08 -27.58
N GLY A 278 5.45 -0.93 -28.76
CA GLY A 278 5.69 0.37 -29.39
C GLY A 278 6.88 1.16 -28.83
N TYR A 279 7.75 0.56 -28.01
CA TYR A 279 8.91 1.26 -27.43
C TYR A 279 10.11 1.31 -28.36
N VAL A 280 10.28 0.28 -29.18
CA VAL A 280 11.37 0.15 -30.13
C VAL A 280 10.77 0.03 -31.52
N LYS A 281 11.36 0.73 -32.50
CA LYS A 281 11.10 0.48 -33.91
C LYS A 281 12.19 -0.42 -34.45
N LEU A 282 11.80 -1.53 -35.06
CA LEU A 282 12.70 -2.46 -35.75
C LEU A 282 12.63 -2.24 -37.26
N THR A 283 13.77 -2.41 -37.91
CA THR A 283 13.88 -2.51 -39.37
C THR A 283 14.36 -3.91 -39.70
N ALA A 284 13.65 -4.57 -40.60
CA ALA A 284 13.95 -5.93 -41.03
C ALA A 284 14.83 -5.92 -42.30
N PRO A 285 15.67 -6.95 -42.52
CA PRO A 285 16.37 -7.14 -43.78
C PRO A 285 15.40 -7.40 -44.94
N ASP A 286 15.80 -7.02 -46.17
CA ASP A 286 15.03 -7.34 -47.37
C ASP A 286 14.85 -8.85 -47.52
N GLY A 287 13.60 -9.31 -47.52
CA GLY A 287 13.24 -10.72 -47.71
C GLY A 287 13.12 -11.57 -46.44
N ASP A 288 13.40 -11.02 -45.25
CA ASP A 288 13.18 -11.71 -43.98
C ASP A 288 12.44 -10.82 -42.96
N PRO A 289 11.10 -10.95 -42.84
CA PRO A 289 10.32 -10.16 -41.87
C PRO A 289 10.61 -10.53 -40.41
N HIS A 290 11.31 -11.65 -40.16
CA HIS A 290 11.69 -12.12 -38.83
C HIS A 290 13.16 -11.79 -38.48
N GLY A 291 13.89 -11.16 -39.40
CA GLY A 291 15.22 -10.63 -39.15
C GLY A 291 15.16 -9.24 -38.51
N VAL A 292 16.13 -8.94 -37.65
CA VAL A 292 16.33 -7.59 -37.11
C VAL A 292 17.64 -7.04 -37.66
N LEU A 293 17.56 -6.05 -38.55
CA LEU A 293 18.72 -5.36 -39.10
C LEU A 293 19.19 -4.26 -38.15
N SER A 294 18.24 -3.43 -37.72
CA SER A 294 18.49 -2.26 -36.87
C SER A 294 17.30 -1.95 -35.98
N ALA A 295 17.59 -1.23 -34.89
CA ALA A 295 16.63 -0.84 -33.89
C ALA A 295 16.85 0.62 -33.48
N ARG A 296 15.76 1.31 -33.11
CA ARG A 296 15.81 2.62 -32.43
C ARG A 296 14.67 2.75 -31.44
N LEU A 297 14.82 3.64 -30.46
CA LEU A 297 13.69 4.03 -29.63
C LEU A 297 12.66 4.83 -30.43
N THR A 298 11.40 4.63 -30.07
CA THR A 298 10.30 5.52 -30.42
C THR A 298 10.23 6.67 -29.40
N ALA A 299 9.38 7.67 -29.63
CA ALA A 299 9.11 8.71 -28.63
C ALA A 299 8.63 8.09 -27.30
N GLN A 300 7.72 7.13 -27.39
CA GLN A 300 7.22 6.39 -26.24
C GLN A 300 8.33 5.60 -25.50
N GLY A 301 9.29 5.04 -26.25
CA GLY A 301 10.47 4.36 -25.70
C GLY A 301 11.46 5.29 -24.99
N ILE A 302 11.54 6.54 -25.42
CA ILE A 302 12.35 7.57 -24.75
C ILE A 302 11.67 7.99 -23.45
N ASP A 303 10.37 8.30 -23.51
CA ASP A 303 9.60 8.73 -22.34
C ASP A 303 9.63 7.68 -21.22
N ILE A 304 9.46 6.40 -21.56
CA ILE A 304 9.51 5.33 -20.55
C ILE A 304 10.90 5.14 -19.95
N HIS A 305 11.97 5.33 -20.73
CA HIS A 305 13.34 5.27 -20.19
C HIS A 305 13.62 6.42 -19.24
N GLU A 306 13.20 7.65 -19.57
CA GLU A 306 13.33 8.79 -18.66
C GLU A 306 12.52 8.59 -17.37
N GLN A 307 11.34 7.98 -17.46
CA GLN A 307 10.53 7.63 -16.29
C GLN A 307 11.21 6.56 -15.43
N TRP A 308 11.68 5.47 -16.03
CA TRP A 308 12.18 4.29 -15.30
C TRP A 308 13.61 4.43 -14.81
N VAL A 309 14.47 5.12 -15.56
CA VAL A 309 15.91 5.18 -15.28
C VAL A 309 16.31 6.51 -14.66
N LEU A 310 15.78 7.63 -15.16
CA LEU A 310 16.09 8.96 -14.61
C LEU A 310 15.19 9.36 -13.44
N HIS A 311 14.16 8.57 -13.11
CA HIS A 311 13.19 8.83 -12.04
C HIS A 311 12.52 10.22 -12.15
N LYS A 312 12.57 10.87 -13.33
CA LYS A 312 12.14 12.28 -13.50
C LYS A 312 10.63 12.48 -13.31
N TYR A 313 9.84 11.42 -13.50
CA TYR A 313 8.39 11.43 -13.32
C TYR A 313 7.87 10.26 -12.51
N ALA A 314 8.75 9.57 -11.76
CA ALA A 314 8.27 8.69 -10.73
C ALA A 314 7.45 9.56 -9.75
N PRO A 315 6.19 9.23 -9.42
CA PRO A 315 5.63 9.76 -8.18
C PRO A 315 6.64 9.39 -7.09
N ALA A 316 6.76 10.22 -6.06
CA ALA A 316 7.51 9.86 -4.86
C ALA A 316 6.98 8.52 -4.33
N GLY A 317 7.53 7.42 -4.84
CA GLY A 317 7.27 6.06 -4.42
C GLY A 317 8.00 5.81 -3.13
N PRO A 318 7.60 4.79 -2.36
CA PRO A 318 8.14 4.56 -1.03
C PRO A 318 9.66 4.43 -1.17
N LEU A 319 10.38 5.35 -0.53
CA LEU A 319 11.83 5.34 -0.46
C LEU A 319 12.28 3.92 -0.14
N ALA A 320 12.98 3.32 -1.10
CA ALA A 320 13.67 2.07 -0.89
C ALA A 320 14.84 2.35 0.06
N HIS A 321 14.59 2.12 1.35
CA HIS A 321 15.56 2.12 2.47
C HIS A 321 16.31 3.43 2.76
#